data_AF-A0A6N7YPF0-F1
#
_entry.id   AF-A0A6N7YPF0-F1
#
_cell.length_a   1.000
_cell.length_b   1.000
_cell.length_c   1.000
_cell.angle_alpha   90.00
_cell.angle_beta   90.00
_cell.angle_gamma   90.00
#
_symmetry.space_group_name_H-M   'P 1'
#
loop_
_entity.id
_entity.type
_entity.pdbx_description
1 polymer ?
#
loop_
_entity_poly.entity_id
_entity_poly.type
_entity_poly.pdbx_seq_one_letter_code
_entity_poly.pdbx_strand_id
1 'polypeptide(L)'
;MDLPVPDGTVVHDALEDHAREVLTDRAVRLGRKAAALRDGRFRARAYRAVIDDWSVERLERRITRVRRQIRTLRRTGGAPAVPIPAALASIAACESGGNPRAIGGGGRYRGKYQFDMGTWASVGGSGDPAAAPELEQDRRAAMLYARAGASPWPVCG
;
A
#
# COMPACT_ATOMS: atom_id res chain seq x y z
N MET A 1 -32.17 -48.45 8.12
CA MET A 1 -30.93 -47.77 8.56
C MET A 1 -31.22 -46.30 8.47
N ASP A 2 -31.72 -45.70 9.55
CA ASP A 2 -31.90 -44.26 9.63
C ASP A 2 -30.54 -43.61 9.93
N LEU A 3 -30.10 -42.74 9.02
CA LEU A 3 -28.95 -41.89 9.27
C LEU A 3 -29.37 -40.80 10.27
N PRO A 4 -28.63 -40.60 11.37
CA PRO A 4 -28.98 -39.57 12.35
C PRO A 4 -28.89 -38.19 11.69
N VAL A 5 -29.96 -37.40 11.82
CA VAL A 5 -29.97 -35.98 11.45
C VAL A 5 -29.25 -35.20 12.55
N PRO A 6 -28.23 -34.37 12.22
CA PRO A 6 -27.53 -33.59 13.23
C PRO A 6 -28.44 -32.55 13.89
N ASP A 7 -28.22 -32.28 15.17
CA ASP A 7 -28.90 -31.24 15.93
C ASP A 7 -28.61 -29.84 15.34
N GLY A 8 -29.59 -28.95 15.37
CA GLY A 8 -29.52 -27.60 14.80
C GLY A 8 -28.41 -26.74 15.41
N THR A 9 -28.05 -26.96 16.66
CA THR A 9 -26.93 -26.27 17.34
C THR A 9 -25.58 -26.63 16.72
N VAL A 10 -25.35 -27.91 16.41
CA VAL A 10 -24.09 -28.37 15.79
C VAL A 10 -23.89 -27.75 14.41
N VAL A 11 -24.97 -27.60 13.65
CA VAL A 11 -24.93 -26.94 12.34
C VAL A 11 -24.66 -25.44 12.48
N HIS A 12 -25.29 -24.77 13.46
CA HIS A 12 -25.04 -23.35 13.73
C HIS A 12 -23.58 -23.08 14.10
N ASP A 13 -23.01 -23.88 15.01
CA ASP A 13 -21.64 -23.70 15.48
C ASP A 13 -20.62 -23.93 14.36
N ALA A 14 -20.83 -24.96 13.53
CA ALA A 14 -19.98 -25.22 12.36
C ALA A 14 -20.03 -24.08 11.32
N LEU A 15 -21.20 -23.47 11.11
CA LEU A 15 -21.34 -22.30 10.23
C LEU A 15 -20.62 -21.08 10.81
N GLU A 16 -20.71 -20.87 12.12
CA GLU A 16 -20.03 -19.76 12.79
C GLU A 16 -18.50 -19.91 12.70
N ASP A 17 -17.98 -21.11 12.95
CA ASP A 17 -16.55 -21.41 12.84
C ASP A 17 -16.03 -21.20 11.41
N HIS A 18 -16.78 -21.66 10.41
CA HIS A 18 -16.44 -21.42 9.01
C HIS A 18 -16.44 -19.92 8.67
N ALA A 19 -17.46 -19.17 9.12
CA ALA A 19 -17.52 -17.73 8.93
C ALA A 19 -16.32 -17.03 9.58
N ARG A 20 -15.95 -17.42 10.80
CA ARG A 20 -14.78 -16.89 11.52
C ARG A 20 -13.48 -17.13 10.75
N GLU A 21 -13.29 -18.32 10.20
CA GLU A 21 -12.10 -18.64 9.41
C GLU A 21 -12.01 -17.78 8.14
N VAL A 22 -13.09 -17.70 7.36
CA VAL A 22 -13.15 -16.89 6.14
C VAL A 22 -12.88 -15.41 6.43
N LEU A 23 -13.46 -14.87 7.50
CA LEU A 23 -13.29 -13.48 7.90
C LEU A 23 -11.87 -13.21 8.44
N THR A 24 -11.30 -14.13 9.19
CA THR A 24 -9.90 -14.07 9.64
C THR A 24 -8.95 -13.95 8.46
N ASP A 25 -9.11 -14.82 7.46
CA ASP A 25 -8.33 -14.80 6.23
C ASP A 25 -8.47 -13.49 5.46
N ARG A 26 -9.70 -12.97 5.37
CA ARG A 26 -9.96 -11.68 4.74
C ARG A 26 -9.29 -10.54 5.50
N ALA A 27 -9.34 -10.56 6.83
CA ALA A 27 -8.69 -9.57 7.68
C ALA A 27 -7.17 -9.59 7.52
N VAL A 28 -6.55 -10.77 7.44
CA VAL A 28 -5.11 -10.95 7.16
C VAL A 28 -4.74 -10.36 5.80
N ARG A 29 -5.49 -10.70 4.74
CA ARG A 29 -5.24 -10.16 3.38
C ARG A 29 -5.35 -8.64 3.32
N LEU A 30 -6.39 -8.08 3.95
CA LEU A 30 -6.58 -6.64 4.02
C LEU A 30 -5.50 -5.95 4.85
N GLY A 31 -5.07 -6.56 5.96
CA GLY A 31 -3.96 -6.08 6.78
C GLY A 31 -2.65 -5.99 5.99
N ARG A 32 -2.31 -7.04 5.25
CA ARG A 32 -1.13 -7.05 4.35
C ARG A 32 -1.21 -5.92 3.33
N LYS A 33 -2.37 -5.74 2.69
CA LYS A 33 -2.58 -4.68 1.70
C LYS A 33 -2.45 -3.27 2.30
N ALA A 34 -3.02 -3.05 3.48
CA ALA A 34 -2.93 -1.77 4.17
C ALA A 34 -1.49 -1.44 4.62
N ALA A 35 -0.72 -2.44 5.02
CA ALA A 35 0.70 -2.26 5.36
C ALA A 35 1.53 -1.93 4.11
N ALA A 36 1.34 -2.66 3.00
CA ALA A 36 2.04 -2.40 1.74
C ALA A 36 1.81 -0.98 1.23
N LEU A 37 0.57 -0.47 1.30
CA LEU A 37 0.24 0.92 0.95
C LEU A 37 0.90 1.97 1.87
N ARG A 38 1.44 1.56 3.01
CA ARG A 38 2.16 2.43 3.95
C ARG A 38 3.67 2.18 3.91
N ASP A 39 4.15 1.43 2.93
CA ASP A 39 5.54 0.95 2.84
C ASP A 39 5.99 0.19 4.11
N GLY A 40 5.03 -0.42 4.81
CA GLY A 40 5.23 -1.14 6.05
C GLY A 40 5.24 -2.66 5.87
N ARG A 41 5.89 -3.36 6.80
CA ARG A 41 5.89 -4.83 6.85
C ARG A 41 4.66 -5.34 7.59
N PHE A 42 4.06 -6.42 7.10
CA PHE A 42 2.92 -7.10 7.74
C PHE A 42 3.28 -8.50 8.23
N ARG A 43 3.20 -8.73 9.54
CA ARG A 43 3.48 -10.03 10.16
C ARG A 43 2.20 -10.88 10.20
N ALA A 44 1.91 -11.59 9.11
CA ALA A 44 0.65 -12.32 8.94
C ALA A 44 0.37 -13.35 10.06
N ARG A 45 1.38 -14.15 10.46
CA ARG A 45 1.24 -15.15 11.53
C ARG A 45 0.90 -14.51 12.88
N ALA A 46 1.65 -13.48 13.27
CA ALA A 46 1.42 -12.76 14.52
C ALA A 46 0.06 -12.05 14.52
N TYR A 47 -0.35 -11.46 13.39
CA TYR A 47 -1.66 -10.84 13.27
C TYR A 47 -2.79 -11.86 13.35
N ARG A 48 -2.64 -13.04 12.73
CA ARG A 48 -3.64 -14.12 12.80
C ARG A 48 -3.84 -14.61 14.24
N ALA A 49 -2.75 -14.84 14.98
CA ALA A 49 -2.80 -15.26 16.38
C ALA A 49 -3.44 -14.22 17.33
N VAL A 50 -3.59 -12.96 16.90
CA VAL A 50 -4.28 -11.92 17.68
C VAL A 50 -5.78 -11.88 17.40
N ILE A 51 -6.23 -12.45 16.28
CA ILE A 51 -7.62 -12.35 15.81
C ILE A 51 -8.32 -13.70 15.68
N ASP A 52 -7.65 -14.80 16.02
CA ASP A 52 -8.19 -16.16 15.82
C ASP A 52 -9.38 -16.45 16.73
N ASP A 53 -9.40 -15.86 17.93
CA ASP A 53 -10.46 -15.94 18.93
C ASP A 53 -11.53 -14.84 18.81
N TRP A 54 -11.46 -13.98 17.78
CA TRP A 54 -12.42 -12.89 17.64
C TRP A 54 -13.78 -13.38 17.15
N SER A 55 -14.86 -12.82 17.73
CA SER A 55 -16.22 -13.04 17.23
C SER A 55 -16.37 -12.57 15.78
N VAL A 56 -17.33 -13.17 15.08
CA VAL A 56 -17.70 -12.81 13.70
C VAL A 56 -17.94 -11.30 13.57
N GLU A 57 -18.72 -10.70 14.46
CA GLU A 57 -19.04 -9.26 14.40
C GLU A 57 -17.79 -8.40 14.61
N ARG A 58 -16.86 -8.85 15.47
CA ARG A 58 -15.60 -8.14 15.70
C ARG A 58 -14.71 -8.17 14.46
N LEU A 59 -14.63 -9.32 13.77
CA LEU A 59 -13.92 -9.46 12.50
C LEU A 59 -14.54 -8.61 11.40
N GLU A 60 -15.88 -8.57 11.27
CA GLU A 60 -16.58 -7.75 10.29
C GLU A 60 -16.33 -6.24 10.50
N ARG A 61 -16.43 -5.76 11.75
CA ARG A 61 -16.09 -4.38 12.10
C ARG A 61 -14.65 -4.05 11.71
N ARG A 62 -13.73 -4.97 11.97
CA ARG A 62 -12.31 -4.82 11.61
C ARG A 62 -12.11 -4.74 10.10
N ILE A 63 -12.71 -5.65 9.34
CA ILE A 63 -12.66 -5.69 7.87
C ILE A 63 -13.18 -4.37 7.29
N THR A 64 -14.32 -3.89 7.79
CA THR A 64 -14.92 -2.62 7.35
C THR A 64 -14.00 -1.43 7.61
N ARG A 65 -13.39 -1.36 8.81
CA ARG A 65 -12.42 -0.31 9.16
C ARG A 65 -11.19 -0.33 8.24
N VAL A 66 -10.59 -1.49 8.05
CA VAL A 66 -9.38 -1.63 7.20
C VAL A 66 -9.67 -1.31 5.74
N ARG A 67 -10.86 -1.66 5.23
CA ARG A 67 -11.30 -1.27 3.88
C ARG A 67 -11.39 0.24 3.71
N ARG A 68 -11.99 0.95 4.67
CA ARG A 68 -12.03 2.42 4.65
C ARG A 68 -10.62 3.00 4.66
N GLN A 69 -9.74 2.48 5.52
CA GLN A 69 -8.34 2.88 5.57
C GLN A 69 -7.63 2.69 4.23
N ILE A 70 -7.77 1.53 3.58
CA ILE A 70 -7.19 1.25 2.26
C ILE A 70 -7.68 2.26 1.21
N ARG A 71 -8.97 2.61 1.24
CA ARG A 71 -9.53 3.60 0.31
C ARG A 71 -8.88 4.97 0.52
N THR A 72 -8.73 5.41 1.77
CA THR A 72 -8.05 6.67 2.09
C THR A 72 -6.59 6.66 1.63
N LEU A 73 -5.84 5.61 1.98
CA LEU A 73 -4.43 5.47 1.59
C LEU A 73 -4.25 5.58 0.07
N ARG A 74 -5.11 4.93 -0.72
CA ARG A 74 -5.05 5.04 -2.18
C ARG A 74 -5.30 6.46 -2.70
N ARG A 75 -6.17 7.23 -2.04
CA ARG A 75 -6.46 8.63 -2.43
C ARG A 75 -5.31 9.58 -2.06
N THR A 76 -4.57 9.28 -1.00
CA THR A 76 -3.50 10.14 -0.47
C THR A 76 -2.09 9.69 -0.86
N GLY A 77 -1.95 8.77 -1.82
CA GLY A 77 -0.65 8.25 -2.27
C GLY A 77 0.04 7.32 -1.25
N GLY A 78 -0.71 6.73 -0.33
CA GLY A 78 -0.21 5.73 0.61
C GLY A 78 0.18 6.30 1.97
N ALA A 79 1.46 6.19 2.30
CA ALA A 79 2.11 6.67 3.52
C ALA A 79 1.78 8.15 3.85
N PRO A 80 2.13 8.70 5.03
CA PRO A 80 1.98 10.14 5.32
C PRO A 80 3.00 10.98 4.54
N ALA A 81 2.74 12.29 4.40
CA ALA A 81 3.67 13.19 3.72
C ALA A 81 5.04 13.17 4.41
N VAL A 82 6.11 13.24 3.61
CA VAL A 82 7.48 13.36 4.11
C VAL A 82 7.98 14.78 3.86
N PRO A 83 8.79 15.36 4.76
CA PRO A 83 9.49 16.60 4.45
C PRO A 83 10.36 16.41 3.22
N ILE A 84 10.27 17.33 2.25
CA ILE A 84 11.07 17.29 1.04
C ILE A 84 12.36 18.08 1.30
N PRO A 85 13.54 17.43 1.27
CA PRO A 85 14.81 18.15 1.37
C PRO A 85 14.92 19.22 0.28
N ALA A 86 15.57 20.35 0.58
CA ALA A 86 15.78 21.42 -0.38
C ALA A 86 16.44 20.93 -1.69
N ALA A 87 17.38 19.97 -1.59
CA ALA A 87 17.99 19.32 -2.74
C ALA A 87 16.96 18.67 -3.69
N LEU A 88 15.96 17.96 -3.16
CA LEU A 88 14.91 17.37 -3.98
C LEU A 88 13.97 18.43 -4.57
N ALA A 89 13.74 19.53 -3.87
CA ALA A 89 12.97 20.64 -4.43
C ALA A 89 13.71 21.25 -5.64
N SER A 90 15.03 21.45 -5.54
CA SER A 90 15.88 21.91 -6.64
C SER A 90 15.92 20.92 -7.80
N ILE A 91 16.08 19.62 -7.52
CA ILE A 91 16.02 18.57 -8.53
C ILE A 91 14.68 18.60 -9.27
N ALA A 92 13.55 18.62 -8.56
CA ALA A 92 12.22 18.66 -9.19
C ALA A 92 12.03 19.89 -10.09
N ALA A 93 12.51 21.06 -9.65
CA ALA A 93 12.46 22.28 -10.44
C ALA A 93 13.30 22.18 -11.72
N CYS A 94 14.50 21.60 -11.64
CA CYS A 94 15.37 21.40 -12.79
C CYS A 94 14.82 20.33 -13.77
N GLU A 95 14.34 19.20 -13.24
CA GLU A 95 13.89 18.04 -14.04
C GLU A 95 12.59 18.30 -14.82
N SER A 96 11.65 19.03 -14.21
CA SER A 96 10.30 19.18 -14.79
C SER A 96 9.64 20.53 -14.55
N GLY A 97 10.34 21.49 -13.92
CA GLY A 97 9.70 22.67 -13.34
C GLY A 97 8.75 22.34 -12.19
N GLY A 98 8.89 21.16 -11.57
CA GLY A 98 7.99 20.67 -10.54
C GLY A 98 6.69 20.05 -11.04
N ASN A 99 6.55 19.77 -12.34
CA ASN A 99 5.30 19.25 -12.92
C ASN A 99 5.12 17.74 -12.64
N PRO A 100 4.15 17.31 -11.81
CA PRO A 100 3.94 15.90 -11.48
C PRO A 100 3.41 15.05 -12.66
N ARG A 101 2.99 15.67 -13.75
CA ARG A 101 2.50 14.98 -14.96
C ARG A 101 3.48 15.09 -16.13
N ALA A 102 4.71 15.55 -15.89
CA ALA A 102 5.71 15.69 -16.95
C ALA A 102 6.00 14.36 -17.64
N ILE A 103 6.23 14.42 -18.95
CA ILE A 103 6.62 13.30 -19.79
C ILE A 103 7.82 13.78 -20.61
N GLY A 104 9.01 13.25 -20.33
CA GLY A 104 10.25 13.63 -21.03
C GLY A 104 10.94 12.47 -21.72
N GLY A 105 12.00 12.78 -22.47
CA GLY A 105 12.85 11.79 -23.13
C GLY A 105 12.08 10.83 -24.04
N GLY A 106 11.14 11.35 -24.84
CA GLY A 106 10.28 10.53 -25.70
C GLY A 106 9.31 9.59 -24.95
N GLY A 107 9.02 9.88 -23.68
CA GLY A 107 8.13 9.07 -22.84
C GLY A 107 8.83 8.12 -21.87
N ARG A 108 10.17 8.10 -21.86
CA ARG A 108 10.98 7.27 -20.95
C ARG A 108 10.92 7.76 -19.51
N TYR A 109 10.92 9.08 -19.30
CA TYR A 109 10.98 9.71 -17.99
C TYR A 109 9.64 10.36 -17.66
N ARG A 110 9.19 10.16 -16.42
CA ARG A 110 7.80 10.39 -15.99
C ARG A 110 7.74 11.14 -14.66
N GLY A 111 6.83 12.11 -14.60
CA GLY A 111 6.47 12.84 -13.40
C GLY A 111 7.51 13.87 -12.95
N LYS A 112 7.28 14.41 -11.76
CA LYS A 112 7.98 15.56 -11.16
C LYS A 112 9.50 15.39 -11.11
N TYR A 113 9.96 14.17 -10.88
CA TYR A 113 11.37 13.80 -10.74
C TYR A 113 11.90 13.03 -11.93
N GLN A 114 11.13 12.96 -13.03
CA GLN A 114 11.54 12.33 -14.27
C GLN A 114 12.01 10.88 -14.08
N PHE A 115 11.29 10.12 -13.27
CA PHE A 115 11.58 8.70 -13.02
C PHE A 115 11.45 7.89 -14.31
N ASP A 116 12.37 6.94 -14.54
CA ASP A 116 12.07 5.78 -15.38
C ASP A 116 11.30 4.71 -14.57
N MET A 117 10.67 3.78 -15.29
CA MET A 117 9.81 2.75 -14.69
C MET A 117 10.57 1.77 -13.77
N GLY A 118 11.82 1.45 -14.10
CA GLY A 118 12.64 0.52 -13.31
C GLY A 118 13.06 1.15 -11.98
N THR A 119 13.54 2.39 -12.05
CA THR A 119 13.89 3.17 -10.85
C THR A 119 12.66 3.40 -9.97
N TRP A 120 11.52 3.78 -10.56
CA TRP A 120 10.24 3.91 -9.85
C TRP A 120 9.86 2.65 -9.07
N ALA A 121 9.92 1.49 -9.74
CA ALA A 121 9.61 0.20 -9.11
C ALA A 121 10.62 -0.15 -8.00
N SER A 122 11.90 0.18 -8.16
CA SER A 122 12.96 -0.11 -7.18
C SER A 122 12.72 0.56 -5.82
N VAL A 123 12.02 1.70 -5.80
CA VAL A 123 11.63 2.43 -4.58
C VAL A 123 10.18 2.20 -4.17
N GLY A 124 9.55 1.14 -4.70
CA GLY A 124 8.22 0.70 -4.30
C GLY A 124 7.07 1.37 -5.05
N GLY A 125 7.38 2.16 -6.08
CA GLY A 125 6.38 2.70 -6.99
C GLY A 125 5.67 1.60 -7.79
N SER A 126 4.41 1.83 -8.13
CA SER A 126 3.63 0.98 -9.02
C SER A 126 2.92 1.81 -10.07
N GLY A 127 2.60 1.22 -11.23
CA GLY A 127 2.02 1.97 -12.35
C GLY A 127 2.94 3.04 -12.90
N ASP A 128 2.37 4.02 -13.61
CA ASP A 128 3.08 5.14 -14.22
C ASP A 128 3.37 6.24 -13.19
N PRO A 129 4.64 6.68 -13.01
CA PRO A 129 4.99 7.77 -12.10
C PRO A 129 4.21 9.06 -12.38
N ALA A 130 3.97 9.40 -13.66
CA ALA A 130 3.24 10.62 -14.03
C ALA A 130 1.73 10.54 -13.71
N ALA A 131 1.20 9.33 -13.51
CA ALA A 131 -0.17 9.09 -13.07
C ALA A 131 -0.29 8.96 -11.54
N ALA A 132 0.83 8.78 -10.83
CA ALA A 132 0.85 8.70 -9.38
C ALA A 132 0.56 10.06 -8.74
N PRO A 133 -0.09 10.10 -7.57
CA PRO A 133 -0.23 11.34 -6.80
C PRO A 133 1.13 11.99 -6.58
N GLU A 134 1.22 13.32 -6.68
CA GLU A 134 2.48 14.05 -6.48
C GLU A 134 3.17 13.66 -5.16
N LEU A 135 2.37 13.51 -4.12
CA LEU A 135 2.86 13.12 -2.80
C LEU A 135 3.48 11.71 -2.77
N GLU A 136 3.05 10.79 -3.64
CA GLU A 136 3.74 9.51 -3.83
C GLU A 136 5.08 9.72 -4.55
N GLN A 137 5.11 10.56 -5.59
CA GLN A 137 6.34 10.87 -6.32
C GLN A 137 7.42 11.46 -5.41
N ASP A 138 7.02 12.44 -4.59
CA ASP A 138 7.85 13.06 -3.56
C ASP A 138 8.45 12.04 -2.57
N ARG A 139 7.64 11.08 -2.10
CA ARG A 139 8.14 10.00 -1.22
C ARG A 139 9.11 9.09 -1.92
N ARG A 140 8.80 8.68 -3.15
CA ARG A 140 9.69 7.79 -3.93
C ARG A 140 11.02 8.48 -4.20
N ALA A 141 11.01 9.78 -4.50
CA ALA A 141 12.21 10.58 -4.66
C ALA A 141 13.01 10.67 -3.36
N ALA A 142 12.35 10.90 -2.21
CA ALA A 142 13.01 10.90 -0.91
C ALA A 142 13.63 9.55 -0.56
N MET A 143 12.95 8.44 -0.86
CA MET A 143 13.47 7.08 -0.68
C MET A 143 14.68 6.81 -1.58
N LEU A 144 14.63 7.25 -2.84
CA LEU A 144 15.74 7.10 -3.78
C LEU A 144 16.95 7.93 -3.34
N TYR A 145 16.72 9.19 -2.98
CA TYR A 145 17.76 10.11 -2.52
C TYR A 145 18.44 9.60 -1.23
N ALA A 146 17.66 9.07 -0.29
CA ALA A 146 18.22 8.47 0.92
C ALA A 146 19.11 7.24 0.64
N ARG A 147 18.88 6.53 -0.47
CA ARG A 147 19.66 5.33 -0.86
C ARG A 147 20.89 5.66 -1.70
N ALA A 148 20.77 6.62 -2.62
CA ALA A 148 21.74 6.84 -3.70
C ALA A 148 22.27 8.29 -3.77
N GLY A 149 21.83 9.16 -2.87
CA GLY A 149 22.05 10.59 -2.97
C GLY A 149 21.45 11.14 -4.26
N ALA A 150 22.14 12.10 -4.86
CA ALA A 150 21.69 12.77 -6.07
C ALA A 150 22.07 12.04 -7.37
N SER A 151 22.84 10.95 -7.29
CA SER A 151 23.37 10.25 -8.47
C SER A 151 22.33 9.83 -9.54
N PRO A 152 21.05 9.53 -9.21
CA PRO A 152 20.04 9.24 -10.22
C PRO A 152 19.62 10.46 -11.06
N TRP A 153 19.97 11.67 -10.64
CA TRP A 153 19.70 12.94 -11.31
C TRP A 153 21.04 13.62 -11.68
N PRO A 154 21.84 13.04 -12.60
CA PRO A 154 23.25 13.44 -12.80
C PRO A 154 23.46 14.87 -13.31
N VAL A 155 22.41 15.53 -13.81
CA VAL A 155 22.46 16.92 -14.31
C VAL A 155 21.85 17.89 -13.31
N CYS A 156 20.78 17.47 -12.62
CA CYS A 156 19.96 18.32 -11.76
C CYS A 156 20.23 18.16 -10.25
N GLY A 157 21.08 17.20 -9.89
CA GLY A 157 21.33 16.73 -8.53
C GLY A 157 22.71 17.04 -7.96
#